data_AF-A0A434SKQ1-F1
#
_entry.id   AF-A0A434SKQ1-F1
#
_cell.length_a   1.000
_cell.length_b   1.000
_cell.length_c   1.000
_cell.angle_alpha   90.00
_cell.angle_beta   90.00
_cell.angle_gamma   90.00
#
_symmetry.space_group_name_H-M   'P 1'
#
loop_
_entity.id
_entity.type
_entity.pdbx_description
1 polymer ?
#
loop_
_entity_poly.entity_id
_entity_poly.type
_entity_poly.pdbx_seq_one_letter_code
_entity_poly.pdbx_strand_id
1 'polypeptide(L)' 'VLTTARGALPETVDTDTGRFFESDEEFAEGLAEAADLCMRKCRESAADRFPIAKTAKAYLELYARILDGEALP' A
#
# COMPACT_ATOMS: atom_id res chain seq x y z
N VAL A 1 -3.21 -9.32 1.04
CA VAL A 1 -4.28 -8.82 0.13
C VAL A 1 -4.12 -9.52 -1.21
N LEU A 2 -5.19 -10.01 -1.82
CA LEU A 2 -5.19 -10.56 -3.19
C LEU A 2 -6.06 -9.65 -4.04
N THR A 3 -5.50 -9.03 -5.07
CA THR A 3 -6.19 -7.94 -5.80
C THR A 3 -5.67 -7.75 -7.22
N THR A 4 -6.40 -7.02 -8.05
CA THR A 4 -5.86 -6.53 -9.34
C THR A 4 -4.99 -5.28 -9.15
N ALA A 5 -4.06 -5.03 -10.07
CA ALA A 5 -3.16 -3.87 -10.06
C ALA A 5 -3.86 -2.59 -10.54
N ARG A 6 -4.90 -2.14 -9.84
CA ARG A 6 -5.72 -0.98 -10.19
C ARG A 6 -5.73 0.08 -9.09
N GLY A 7 -5.93 1.34 -9.49
CA GLY A 7 -5.98 2.47 -8.56
C GLY A 7 -4.68 2.61 -7.76
N ALA A 8 -4.79 2.89 -6.45
CA ALA A 8 -3.65 3.04 -5.55
C ALA A 8 -3.03 1.70 -5.08
N LEU A 9 -3.54 0.55 -5.56
CA LEU A 9 -3.07 -0.75 -5.09
C LEU A 9 -1.61 -1.06 -5.44
N PRO A 10 -1.11 -0.75 -6.66
CA PRO A 10 0.30 -0.88 -6.99
C PRO A 10 1.24 -0.08 -6.08
N GLU A 11 0.76 1.00 -5.46
CA GLU A 11 1.55 1.84 -4.54
C GLU A 11 1.47 1.35 -3.09
N THR A 12 0.45 0.56 -2.75
CA THR A 12 0.12 0.20 -1.36
C THR A 12 0.37 -1.27 -1.03
N VAL A 13 0.27 -2.18 -2.00
CA VAL A 13 0.51 -3.61 -1.79
C VAL A 13 1.92 -3.96 -2.25
N ASP A 14 2.67 -4.68 -1.41
CA ASP A 14 3.98 -5.25 -1.76
C ASP A 14 3.89 -6.79 -1.88
N THR A 15 4.96 -7.41 -2.38
CA THR A 15 5.06 -8.86 -2.57
C THR A 15 5.09 -9.66 -1.27
N ASP A 16 5.30 -9.01 -0.12
CA ASP A 16 5.36 -9.68 1.18
C ASP A 16 4.00 -9.70 1.87
N THR A 17 3.11 -8.78 1.49
CA THR A 17 1.81 -8.55 2.12
C THR A 17 0.62 -8.85 1.20
N GLY A 18 0.88 -9.16 -0.07
CA GLY A 18 -0.15 -9.52 -1.02
C GLY A 18 0.33 -10.09 -2.35
N ARG A 19 -0.63 -10.29 -3.24
CA ARG A 19 -0.47 -10.78 -4.61
C ARG A 19 -1.35 -9.99 -5.55
N PHE A 20 -0.83 -9.73 -6.74
CA PHE A 20 -1.62 -9.22 -7.86
C PHE A 20 -2.02 -10.36 -8.79
N PHE A 21 -3.19 -10.24 -9.42
CA PHE A 21 -3.65 -11.17 -10.45
C PHE A 21 -4.31 -10.39 -11.60
N GLU A 22 -4.22 -10.95 -12.81
CA GLU A 22 -4.87 -10.45 -14.02
C GLU A 22 -5.81 -11.48 -14.66
N SER A 23 -5.77 -12.74 -14.20
CA SER A 23 -6.67 -13.82 -14.63
C SER A 23 -7.26 -14.60 -13.45
N ASP A 24 -8.30 -15.39 -13.74
CA ASP A 24 -8.93 -16.28 -12.75
C ASP A 24 -7.98 -17.40 -12.29
N GLU A 25 -7.07 -17.83 -13.17
CA GLU A 25 -6.05 -18.84 -12.88
C GLU A 25 -5.03 -18.30 -11.88
N GLU A 26 -4.49 -17.10 -12.14
CA GLU A 26 -3.58 -16.41 -11.22
C GLU A 26 -4.26 -16.07 -9.88
N PHE A 27 -5.56 -15.76 -9.90
CA PHE A 27 -6.32 -15.57 -8.67
C PHE A 27 -6.36 -16.86 -7.85
N ALA A 28 -6.66 -17.99 -8.47
CA ALA A 28 -6.74 -19.28 -7.79
C ALA A 28 -5.38 -19.68 -7.17
N GLU A 29 -4.29 -19.48 -7.91
CA GLU A 29 -2.92 -19.69 -7.42
C GLU A 29 -2.59 -18.77 -6.24
N GLY A 30 -2.83 -17.46 -6.40
CA GLY A 30 -2.57 -16.48 -5.34
C GLY A 30 -3.42 -16.70 -4.09
N LEU A 31 -4.64 -17.23 -4.22
CA LEU A 31 -5.49 -17.59 -3.10
C LEU A 31 -4.94 -18.80 -2.32
N ALA A 32 -4.39 -19.80 -3.01
CA ALA A 32 -3.75 -20.93 -2.37
C ALA A 32 -2.50 -20.50 -1.60
N GLU A 33 -1.66 -19.64 -2.19
CA GLU A 33 -0.47 -19.07 -1.53
C GLU A 33 -0.80 -18.15 -0.36
N ALA A 34 -1.96 -17.49 -0.37
CA ALA A 34 -2.34 -16.55 0.68
C ALA A 34 -2.42 -17.20 2.06
N ALA A 35 -2.66 -18.52 2.12
CA ALA A 35 -2.66 -19.29 3.37
C ALA A 35 -1.28 -19.30 4.05
N ASP A 36 -0.20 -19.17 3.30
CA ASP A 36 1.18 -19.20 3.82
C ASP A 36 1.68 -17.82 4.26
N LEU A 37 0.89 -16.76 4.07
CA LEU A 37 1.27 -15.41 4.47
C LEU A 37 1.31 -15.27 6.00
N CYS A 38 2.41 -14.70 6.50
CA CYS A 38 2.54 -14.41 7.92
C CYS A 38 1.73 -13.17 8.30
N MET A 39 0.58 -13.37 8.94
CA MET A 39 -0.30 -12.28 9.39
C MET A 39 0.42 -11.20 10.22
N ARG A 40 1.39 -11.61 11.06
CA ARG A 40 2.19 -10.66 11.85
C ARG A 40 3.03 -9.75 10.96
N LYS A 41 3.71 -10.29 9.94
CA LYS A 41 4.49 -9.49 9.00
C LYS A 41 3.61 -8.52 8.21
N CYS A 42 2.40 -8.96 7.82
CA CYS A 42 1.42 -8.07 7.19
C CYS A 42 1.07 -6.88 8.09
N ARG A 43 0.88 -7.12 9.40
CA ARG A 43 0.59 -6.07 10.37
C ARG A 43 1.77 -5.13 10.59
N GLU A 44 2.99 -5.68 10.69
CA GLU A 44 4.23 -4.91 10.84
C GLU A 44 4.45 -3.99 9.63
N SER A 45 4.37 -4.53 8.40
CA SER A 45 4.46 -3.72 7.17
C SER A 45 3.42 -2.59 7.14
N ALA A 46 2.17 -2.88 7.52
CA ALA A 46 1.14 -1.85 7.58
C ALA A 46 1.45 -0.74 8.61
N ALA A 47 1.97 -1.11 9.78
CA ALA A 47 2.35 -0.16 10.82
C ALA A 47 3.52 0.73 10.39
N ASP A 48 4.48 0.20 9.65
CA ASP A 48 5.66 0.92 9.18
C ASP A 48 5.33 1.85 7.98
N ARG A 49 4.50 1.38 7.05
CA ARG A 49 4.22 2.10 5.80
C ARG A 49 3.12 3.14 5.95
N PHE A 50 2.09 2.84 6.74
CA PHE A 50 0.87 3.66 6.89
C PHE A 50 0.61 4.21 8.32
N PRO A 51 1.62 4.67 9.08
CA PRO A 51 1.34 5.28 10.38
C PRO A 51 0.71 6.67 10.19
N ILE A 52 -0.35 6.95 10.94
CA ILE A 52 -1.09 8.23 10.87
C ILE A 52 -0.17 9.45 11.07
N ALA A 53 0.84 9.33 11.92
CA ALA A 53 1.82 10.39 12.18
C ALA A 53 2.64 10.76 10.93
N LYS A 54 2.99 9.78 10.09
CA LYS A 54 3.72 10.01 8.83
C LYS A 54 2.86 10.80 7.85
N THR A 55 1.59 10.43 7.71
CA THR A 55 0.63 11.15 6.86
C THR A 55 0.41 12.57 7.35
N ALA A 56 0.16 12.76 8.65
CA ALA A 56 -0.04 14.09 9.22
C ALA A 56 1.17 15.00 8.99
N LYS A 57 2.38 14.49 9.22
CA LYS A 57 3.63 15.22 8.98
C LYS A 57 3.77 15.61 7.50
N ALA A 58 3.53 14.69 6.56
CA ALA A 58 3.63 14.96 5.13
C ALA A 58 2.63 16.05 4.68
N TYR A 59 1.41 16.04 5.21
CA TYR A 59 0.43 17.10 4.92
C TYR A 59 0.87 18.47 5.47
N LEU A 60 1.39 18.53 6.70
CA LEU A 60 1.90 19.78 7.27
C LEU A 60 3.07 20.34 6.45
N GLU A 61 3.99 19.49 6.00
CA GLU A 61 5.09 19.88 5.12
C GLU A 61 4.59 20.39 3.76
N LEU A 62 3.60 19.72 3.17
CA LEU A 62 2.95 20.16 1.95
C LEU A 62 2.29 21.53 2.12
N TYR A 63 1.56 21.74 3.22
CA TYR A 63 0.89 23.00 3.49
C TYR A 63 1.88 24.14 3.72
N ALA A 64 2.99 23.89 4.41
CA ALA A 64 4.04 24.88 4.59
C ALA A 64 4.59 25.36 3.23
N ARG A 65 4.89 24.42 2.32
CA ARG A 65 5.36 24.74 0.96
C ARG A 65 4.38 25.57 0.15
N ILE A 66 3.08 25.24 0.23
CA ILE A 66 2.03 26.01 -0.44
C ILE A 66 1.94 27.42 0.12
N LEU A 67 2.00 27.58 1.45
CA LEU A 67 1.99 28.88 2.10
C LEU A 67 3.23 29.73 1.74
N ASP A 68 4.37 29.08 1.46
CA ASP A 68 5.59 29.71 0.96
C ASP A 68 5.54 30.03 -0.55
N GLY A 69 4.41 29.78 -1.21
CA GLY A 69 4.15 30.16 -2.60
C GLY A 69 4.45 29.08 -3.63
N GLU A 70 4.68 27.83 -3.23
CA GLU A 70 4.78 26.72 -4.16
C GLU A 70 3.43 26.46 -4.86
N ALA A 71 3.44 26.46 -6.20
CA ALA A 71 2.30 26.02 -7.00
C ALA A 71 2.27 24.49 -7.05
N LEU A 72 1.14 23.89 -6.66
CA LEU A 72 0.94 22.46 -6.81
C LEU A 72 0.81 22.09 -8.30
N PRO A 73 1.41 20.96 -8.74
CA PRO A 73 1.27 20.45 -10.10
C PRO A 73 -0.15 19.99 -10.42
#